data_AF-A0A920NNE4-F1
#
_entry.id   AF-A0A920NNE4-F1
#
_cell.length_a   1.000
_cell.length_b   1.000
_cell.length_c   1.000
_cell.angle_alpha   90.00
_cell.angle_beta   90.00
_cell.angle_gamma   90.00
#
_symmetry.space_group_name_H-M   'P 1'
#
loop_
_entity.id
_entity.type
_entity.pdbx_description
1 polymer ?
#
loop_
_entity_poly.entity_id
_entity_poly.type
_entity_poly.pdbx_seq_one_letter_code
_entity_poly.pdbx_strand_id
1 'polypeptide(L)' 'MRNLSFGVNDGDVIALTGKNGAGKSTLLRILARVSQPDGGTVFYNDVDILKRAGVRKKRNSLFRP' A
#
# COMPACT_ATOMS: atom_id res chain seq x y z
N MET A 1 7.37 12.00 0.10
CA MET A 1 6.01 12.16 0.65
C MET A 1 6.03 11.66 2.08
N ARG A 2 5.47 12.41 3.04
CA ARG A 2 5.40 12.03 4.45
C ARG A 2 4.02 12.44 5.00
N ASN A 3 3.48 11.68 5.94
CA ASN A 3 2.23 11.96 6.65
C ASN A 3 1.02 12.29 5.75
N LEU A 4 0.79 11.47 4.72
CA LEU A 4 -0.38 11.60 3.85
C LEU A 4 -1.58 10.89 4.49
N SER A 5 -2.74 11.55 4.56
CA SER A 5 -4.00 10.97 5.01
C SER A 5 -5.14 11.47 4.13
N PHE A 6 -5.91 10.53 3.57
CA PHE A 6 -7.09 10.81 2.76
C PHE A 6 -8.02 9.60 2.77
N GLY A 7 -9.30 9.84 2.45
CA GLY A 7 -10.31 8.81 2.24
C GLY A 7 -10.93 8.97 0.86
N VAL A 8 -11.44 7.86 0.32
CA VAL A 8 -12.14 7.80 -0.96
C VAL A 8 -13.36 6.93 -0.75
N ASN A 9 -14.53 7.42 -1.17
CA ASN A 9 -15.78 6.68 -1.10
C ASN A 9 -16.11 6.05 -2.45
N ASP A 10 -17.03 5.10 -2.44
CA ASP A 10 -17.56 4.52 -3.66
C ASP A 10 -18.23 5.59 -4.53
N GLY A 11 -17.86 5.62 -5.81
CA GLY A 11 -18.33 6.61 -6.78
C GLY A 11 -17.48 7.87 -6.88
N ASP A 12 -16.49 8.08 -6.00
CA ASP A 12 -15.58 9.22 -6.09
C ASP A 12 -14.66 9.10 -7.32
N VAL A 13 -14.49 10.22 -8.03
CA VAL A 13 -13.47 10.38 -9.08
C VAL A 13 -12.42 11.36 -8.60
N ILE A 14 -11.20 10.88 -8.38
CA ILE A 14 -10.11 11.66 -7.81
C ILE A 14 -8.98 11.85 -8.81
N ALA A 15 -8.52 13.10 -8.96
CA ALA A 15 -7.32 13.43 -9.73
C ALA A 15 -6.09 13.50 -8.82
N LEU A 16 -5.08 12.67 -9.10
CA LEU A 16 -3.78 12.73 -8.42
C LEU A 16 -2.81 13.61 -9.21
N THR A 17 -2.63 14.87 -8.76
CA THR A 17 -1.77 15.87 -9.41
C THR A 17 -0.54 16.25 -8.57
N GLY A 18 0.43 16.93 -9.20
CA GLY A 18 1.67 17.39 -8.56
C GLY A 18 2.86 17.44 -9.53
N LYS A 19 4.00 17.98 -9.09
CA LYS A 19 5.24 18.00 -9.90
C LYS A 19 5.84 16.60 -10.08
N ASN A 20 6.78 16.44 -11.01
CA ASN A 20 7.60 15.23 -11.10
C ASN A 20 8.39 15.05 -9.80
N GLY A 21 8.48 13.81 -9.32
CA GLY A 21 9.12 13.50 -8.03
C GLY A 21 8.25 13.75 -6.78
N ALA A 22 7.04 14.29 -6.92
CA ALA A 22 6.14 14.53 -5.76
C ALA A 22 5.69 13.23 -5.04
N GLY A 23 5.87 12.07 -5.68
CA GLY A 23 5.54 10.76 -5.10
C GLY A 23 4.26 10.12 -5.63
N LYS A 24 3.63 10.70 -6.67
CA LYS A 24 2.39 10.17 -7.28
C LYS A 24 2.47 8.70 -7.66
N SER A 25 3.50 8.31 -8.42
CA SER A 25 3.71 6.91 -8.82
C SER A 25 4.03 6.01 -7.62
N THR A 26 4.67 6.55 -6.58
CA THR A 26 4.92 5.80 -5.34
C THR A 26 3.61 5.53 -4.59
N LEU A 27 2.72 6.54 -4.47
CA LEU A 27 1.39 6.37 -3.88
C LEU A 27 0.58 5.32 -4.66
N LEU A 28 0.53 5.41 -5.99
CA LEU A 28 -0.20 4.44 -6.81
C LEU A 28 0.35 3.01 -6.64
N ARG A 29 1.68 2.83 -6.57
CA ARG A 29 2.29 1.51 -6.29
C ARG A 29 1.94 0.98 -4.90
N ILE A 30 1.84 1.85 -3.88
CA ILE A 30 1.43 1.46 -2.53
C ILE A 30 -0.04 1.00 -2.54
N LEU A 31 -0.93 1.78 -3.15
CA LEU A 31 -2.36 1.44 -3.27
C LEU A 31 -2.57 0.14 -4.07
N ALA A 32 -1.78 -0.07 -5.13
CA ALA A 32 -1.77 -1.31 -5.90
C ALA A 32 -1.06 -2.49 -5.20
N ARG A 33 -0.57 -2.30 -3.96
CA ARG A 33 0.21 -3.29 -3.17
C ARG A 33 1.48 -3.81 -3.85
N VAL A 34 2.04 -3.04 -4.78
CA VAL A 34 3.32 -3.34 -5.46
C VAL A 34 4.51 -2.92 -4.59
N SER A 35 4.32 -1.97 -3.68
CA SER A 35 5.35 -1.45 -2.79
C SER A 35 4.77 -1.26 -1.38
N GLN A 36 5.56 -1.53 -0.34
CA GLN A 36 5.15 -1.25 1.04
C GLN A 36 5.50 0.19 1.43
N PRO A 37 4.62 0.91 2.13
CA PRO A 37 4.98 2.17 2.74
C PRO A 37 5.93 1.93 3.92
N ASP A 38 6.76 2.91 4.24
CA ASP A 38 7.66 2.85 5.40
C ASP A 38 6.90 2.80 6.74
N GLY A 39 5.62 3.21 6.74
CA GLY A 39 4.73 3.13 7.89
C GLY A 39 3.32 3.62 7.59
N GLY A 40 2.43 3.47 8.57
CA GLY A 40 1.02 3.84 8.48
C GLY A 40 0.12 2.67 8.09
N THR A 41 -1.12 2.99 7.72
CA THR A 41 -2.19 2.02 7.47
C THR A 41 -2.94 2.39 6.20
N VAL A 42 -3.42 1.39 5.47
CA VAL A 42 -4.33 1.58 4.34
C VAL A 42 -5.50 0.64 4.54
N PHE A 43 -6.71 1.18 4.44
CA PHE A 43 -7.95 0.44 4.60
C PHE A 43 -8.71 0.40 3.28
N TYR A 44 -9.29 -0.76 2.97
CA TYR A 44 -10.24 -0.93 1.87
C TYR A 44 -11.42 -1.71 2.42
N ASN A 45 -12.63 -1.13 2.36
CA ASN A 45 -13.84 -1.67 2.97
C ASN A 45 -13.61 -2.13 4.43
N ASP A 46 -13.07 -1.22 5.25
CA ASP A 46 -12.70 -1.43 6.67
C ASP A 46 -11.63 -2.49 6.95
N VAL A 47 -11.05 -3.10 5.92
CA VAL A 47 -9.98 -4.09 6.06
C VAL A 47 -8.62 -3.41 5.89
N ASP A 48 -7.75 -3.52 6.90
CA ASP A 48 -6.35 -3.13 6.77
C ASP A 48 -5.65 -4.04 5.76
N ILE A 49 -5.27 -3.45 4.63
CA ILE A 49 -4.75 -4.19 3.48
C ILE A 49 -3.25 -4.47 3.57
N LEU A 50 -2.54 -3.87 4.52
CA LEU A 50 -1.10 -4.03 4.68
C LEU A 50 -0.75 -5.16 5.66
N LYS A 51 -1.64 -5.48 6.61
CA LYS A 51 -1.42 -6.53 7.63
C LYS A 51 -1.39 -7.97 7.09
N ARG A 52 -1.93 -8.25 5.90
CA ARG A 52 -1.97 -9.62 5.34
C ARG A 52 -0.66 -10.09 4.67
N ALA A 53 0.35 -9.23 4.53
CA ALA A 53 1.62 -9.59 3.92
C ALA A 53 2.51 -10.53 4.77
N GLY A 54 2.19 -10.72 6.06
CA GLY A 54 3.00 -11.51 7.01
C GLY A 54 2.94 -13.04 6.87
N VAL A 55 1.98 -13.61 6.13
CA VAL A 55 1.79 -15.09 6.07
C VAL A 55 2.75 -15.79 5.08
N ARG A 56 3.55 -15.05 4.29
CA ARG A 56 4.51 -15.67 3.34
C ARG A 56 5.91 -15.96 3.90
N LYS A 57 6.16 -15.70 5.19
CA LYS A 57 7.48 -15.95 5.84
C LYS A 57 7.53 -17.29 6.60
N LYS A 58 7.09 -18.41 5.99
CA LYS A 58 7.33 -19.76 6.55
C LYS A 58 7.40 -20.91 5.53
N ARG A 59 7.77 -20.62 4.28
CA ARG A 59 7.95 -21.63 3.23
C ARG A 59 9.39 -21.71 2.71
N ASN A 60 10.38 -21.64 3.62
CA ASN A 60 11.77 -21.93 3.27
C ASN A 60 12.58 -22.50 4.44
N SER A 61 12.03 -23.51 5.13
CA SER A 61 12.78 -24.32 6.11
C SER A 61 12.46 -25.82 6.05
N LEU A 62 11.88 -26.29 4.95
CA LEU A 62 11.58 -27.71 4.72
C LEU A 62 12.25 -28.12 3.40
N PHE A 63 13.57 -28.06 3.36
CA PHE A 63 14.41 -28.86 2.46
C PHE A 63 15.87 -28.63 2.81
N ARG A 64 16.39 -29.38 3.79
CA ARG A 64 17.78 -29.90 3.90
C ARG A 64 17.78 -31.03 4.93
N PRO A 65 18.61 -32.08 4.80
CA PRO A 65 19.29 -32.61 3.61
C PRO A 65 18.43 -33.63 2.85
#